data_AF-F8SRA4-F1
#
_entry.id   AF-F8SRA4-F1
#
_cell.length_a   1.000
_cell.length_b   1.000
_cell.length_c   1.000
_cell.angle_alpha   90.00
_cell.angle_beta   90.00
_cell.angle_gamma   90.00
#
_symmetry.space_group_name_H-M   'P 1'
#
loop_
_entity.id
_entity.type
_entity.pdbx_description
1 polymer ?
#
loop_
_entity_poly.entity_id
_entity_poly.type
_entity_poly.pdbx_seq_one_letter_code
_entity_poly.pdbx_strand_id
1 'polypeptide(L)'
;IFIKTHPKSTNLWVDTALHPDPKVSQSIAVYDIRNLDKGYEVLPIAEWAGVGEGAKRVVQPEYNKAGDEVWFSVWSAKNQQSAIVIVDDKTRKLKAVIKDPQLITPTGKFN
;
A
#
# COMPACT_ATOMS: atom_id res chain seq x y z
N ILE A 1 -4.63 -11.39 3.80
CA ILE A 1 -3.22 -11.10 3.47
C ILE A 1 -3.13 -11.14 1.96
N PHE A 2 -2.66 -10.06 1.34
CA PHE A 2 -2.36 -10.00 -0.09
C PHE A 2 -0.85 -9.87 -0.30
N ILE A 3 -0.38 -10.58 -1.32
CA ILE A 3 0.99 -10.54 -1.82
C ILE A 3 0.93 -10.18 -3.30
N LYS A 4 1.84 -9.31 -3.76
CA LYS A 4 1.82 -8.83 -5.15
C LYS A 4 3.23 -8.60 -5.68
N THR A 5 3.42 -8.95 -6.95
CA THR A 5 4.56 -8.54 -7.78
C THR A 5 4.06 -8.30 -9.21
N HIS A 6 4.96 -7.92 -10.11
CA HIS A 6 4.68 -7.72 -11.53
C HIS A 6 5.90 -8.18 -12.36
N PRO A 7 5.75 -8.76 -13.57
CA PRO A 7 6.88 -9.27 -14.36
C PRO A 7 7.99 -8.24 -14.68
N LYS A 8 7.69 -6.95 -14.59
CA LYS A 8 8.66 -5.85 -14.80
C LYS A 8 9.22 -5.25 -13.51
N SER A 9 8.76 -5.72 -12.35
CA SER A 9 9.19 -5.27 -11.04
C SER A 9 10.18 -6.25 -10.45
N THR A 10 11.08 -5.75 -9.61
CA THR A 10 11.94 -6.56 -8.75
C THR A 10 11.44 -6.58 -7.31
N ASN A 11 10.21 -6.11 -7.05
CA ASN A 11 9.64 -6.00 -5.73
C ASN A 11 8.57 -7.07 -5.49
N LEU A 12 8.59 -7.62 -4.28
CA LEU A 12 7.49 -8.40 -3.73
C LEU A 12 6.87 -7.63 -2.58
N TRP A 13 5.62 -7.22 -2.75
CA TRP A 13 4.86 -6.40 -1.81
C TRP A 13 3.96 -7.30 -0.97
N VAL A 14 4.00 -7.13 0.35
CA VAL A 14 3.22 -7.93 1.31
C VAL A 14 2.48 -7.00 2.25
N ASP A 15 1.16 -7.14 2.32
CA ASP A 15 0.36 -6.44 3.32
C ASP A 15 0.17 -7.25 4.61
N THR A 16 -0.17 -6.51 5.66
CA THR A 16 -0.41 -7.02 7.01
C THR A 16 -1.71 -6.42 7.56
N ALA A 17 -2.70 -6.26 6.69
CA ALA A 17 -3.90 -5.47 6.94
C ALA A 17 -4.61 -5.81 8.27
N LEU A 18 -4.64 -7.08 8.67
CA LEU A 18 -5.33 -7.57 9.88
C LEU A 18 -4.42 -7.71 11.11
N HIS A 19 -3.15 -7.29 11.03
CA HIS A 19 -2.25 -7.33 12.18
C HIS A 19 -2.79 -6.44 13.33
N PRO A 20 -2.67 -6.87 14.61
CA PRO A 20 -3.22 -6.12 15.74
C PRO A 20 -2.44 -4.83 16.03
N ASP A 21 -1.12 -4.82 15.80
CA ASP A 21 -0.31 -3.59 15.91
C ASP A 21 -0.66 -2.62 14.76
N PRO A 22 -1.09 -1.37 15.06
CA PRO A 22 -1.34 -0.34 14.07
C PRO A 22 -0.12 -0.03 13.21
N LYS A 23 1.10 0.01 13.76
CA LYS A 23 2.32 0.31 12.98
C LYS A 23 2.51 -0.70 11.85
N VAL A 24 2.22 -1.96 12.13
CA VAL A 24 2.36 -3.06 11.17
C VAL A 24 1.20 -3.06 10.17
N SER A 25 -0.05 -2.94 10.63
CA SER A 25 -1.23 -2.93 9.72
C SER A 25 -1.34 -1.68 8.86
N GLN A 26 -0.59 -0.62 9.18
CA GLN A 26 -0.52 0.65 8.46
C GLN A 26 0.69 0.78 7.52
N SER A 27 1.45 -0.29 7.37
CA SER A 27 2.68 -0.34 6.56
C SER A 27 2.62 -1.45 5.51
N ILE A 28 3.62 -1.48 4.64
CA ILE A 28 3.86 -2.55 3.67
C ILE A 28 5.29 -3.04 3.81
N ALA A 29 5.47 -4.36 3.82
CA ALA A 29 6.77 -4.97 3.64
C ALA A 29 7.07 -5.13 2.15
N VAL A 30 8.29 -4.78 1.74
CA VAL A 30 8.78 -4.93 0.36
C VAL A 30 10.11 -5.67 0.33
N TYR A 31 10.16 -6.77 -0.41
CA TYR A 31 11.37 -7.56 -0.63
C TYR A 31 11.95 -7.27 -2.02
N ASP A 32 13.28 -7.27 -2.16
CA ASP A 32 13.94 -7.38 -3.48
C ASP A 32 14.00 -8.85 -3.89
N ILE A 33 13.27 -9.24 -4.93
CA ILE A 33 13.21 -10.63 -5.40
C ILE A 33 14.55 -11.13 -5.97
N ARG A 34 15.49 -10.22 -6.26
CA ARG A 34 16.84 -10.56 -6.71
C ARG A 34 17.79 -10.84 -5.55
N ASN A 35 17.41 -10.49 -4.32
CA ASN A 35 18.20 -10.71 -3.12
C ASN A 35 17.30 -10.83 -1.88
N LEU A 36 16.63 -11.98 -1.75
CA LEU A 36 15.72 -12.25 -0.64
C LEU A 36 16.44 -12.29 0.72
N ASP A 37 17.73 -12.64 0.75
CA ASP A 37 18.55 -12.71 1.96
C ASP A 37 18.80 -11.33 2.59
N LYS A 38 18.63 -10.23 1.83
CA LYS A 38 18.68 -8.86 2.36
C LYS A 38 17.55 -8.58 3.36
N GLY A 39 16.47 -9.37 3.34
CA GLY A 39 15.25 -9.11 4.09
C GLY A 39 14.36 -8.07 3.41
N TYR A 40 13.36 -7.58 4.16
CA TYR A 40 12.39 -6.60 3.67
C TYR A 40 12.68 -5.18 4.15
N GLU A 41 12.23 -4.22 3.37
CA GLU A 41 12.08 -2.82 3.79
C GLU A 41 10.61 -2.57 4.18
N VAL A 42 10.36 -1.61 5.06
CA VAL A 42 9.02 -1.24 5.51
C VAL A 42 8.67 0.15 4.99
N LEU A 43 7.56 0.28 4.27
CA LEU A 43 7.06 1.56 3.78
C LEU A 43 5.86 2.04 4.63
N PRO A 44 5.88 3.30 5.11
CA PRO A 44 4.83 3.84 5.97
C PRO A 44 3.64 4.37 5.15
N ILE A 45 2.94 3.46 4.44
CA ILE A 45 1.89 3.82 3.47
C ILE A 45 0.77 4.65 4.09
N ALA A 46 0.27 4.30 5.28
CA ALA A 46 -0.81 5.06 5.90
C ALA A 46 -0.34 6.43 6.43
N GLU A 47 0.94 6.59 6.72
CA GLU A 47 1.55 7.89 7.07
C GLU A 47 1.59 8.79 5.84
N TRP A 48 2.09 8.26 4.72
CA TRP A 48 2.11 8.97 3.43
C TRP A 48 0.72 9.39 2.96
N ALA A 49 -0.31 8.61 3.27
CA ALA A 49 -1.68 8.99 2.97
C ALA A 49 -2.11 10.30 3.66
N GLY A 50 -1.53 10.66 4.81
CA GLY A 50 -1.89 11.86 5.56
C GLY A 50 -3.39 11.96 5.84
N VAL A 51 -4.04 10.85 6.16
CA VAL A 51 -5.44 10.81 6.61
C VAL A 51 -5.50 10.91 8.13
N GLY A 52 -6.63 11.39 8.66
CA GLY A 52 -6.81 11.69 10.08
C GLY A 52 -6.62 10.50 11.03
N GLU A 53 -6.82 10.77 12.31
CA GLU A 53 -6.75 9.76 13.36
C GLU A 53 -7.83 8.67 13.21
N GLY A 54 -7.58 7.50 13.79
CA GLY A 54 -8.47 6.36 13.72
C GLY A 54 -7.79 5.08 13.25
N ALA A 55 -8.53 3.98 13.36
CA ALA A 55 -8.09 2.70 12.85
C ALA A 55 -8.12 2.73 11.31
N LYS A 56 -6.94 2.63 10.72
CA LYS A 56 -6.73 2.52 9.28
C LYS A 56 -5.88 1.29 8.99
N ARG A 57 -6.18 0.62 7.87
CA ARG A 57 -5.50 -0.60 7.42
C ARG A 57 -5.03 -0.39 5.99
N VAL A 58 -3.80 -0.78 5.70
CA VAL A 58 -3.27 -0.77 4.33
C VAL A 58 -3.53 -2.13 3.71
N VAL A 59 -4.16 -2.16 2.55
CA VAL A 59 -4.63 -3.41 1.94
C VAL A 59 -4.48 -3.44 0.43
N GLN A 60 -4.14 -4.65 -0.05
CA GLN A 60 -4.13 -5.09 -1.44
C GLN A 60 -3.26 -4.20 -2.35
N PRO A 61 -1.96 -4.49 -2.53
CA PRO A 61 -1.17 -3.86 -3.57
C PRO A 61 -1.75 -4.21 -4.96
N GLU A 62 -1.89 -3.22 -5.83
CA GLU A 62 -2.35 -3.39 -7.21
C GLU A 62 -1.45 -2.60 -8.17
N TYR A 63 -0.95 -3.24 -9.22
CA TYR A 63 -0.12 -2.53 -10.20
C TYR A 63 -0.96 -1.81 -11.25
N ASN A 64 -0.41 -0.74 -11.82
CA ASN A 64 -0.91 -0.21 -13.08
C ASN A 64 -0.50 -1.11 -14.27
N LYS A 65 -1.06 -0.84 -15.45
CA LYS A 65 -0.78 -1.62 -16.68
C LYS A 65 0.70 -1.62 -17.08
N ALA A 66 1.40 -0.52 -16.81
CA ALA A 66 2.81 -0.39 -17.16
C ALA A 66 3.71 -1.24 -16.26
N GLY A 67 3.28 -1.52 -15.03
CA GLY A 67 4.03 -2.24 -14.02
C GLY A 67 5.09 -1.39 -13.31
N ASP A 68 4.96 -0.06 -13.35
CA ASP A 68 5.90 0.90 -12.76
C ASP A 68 5.33 1.68 -11.57
N GLU A 69 4.05 1.47 -11.27
CA GLU A 69 3.38 1.97 -10.07
C GLU A 69 2.64 0.85 -9.36
N VAL A 70 2.63 0.91 -8.04
CA VAL A 70 1.80 0.05 -7.19
C VAL A 70 0.92 0.89 -6.27
N TRP A 71 -0.35 0.51 -6.19
CA TRP A 71 -1.42 1.28 -5.56
C TRP A 71 -1.90 0.53 -4.32
N PHE A 72 -2.09 1.26 -3.22
CA PHE A 72 -2.54 0.71 -1.94
C PHE A 72 -3.78 1.41 -1.45
N SER A 73 -4.78 0.66 -0.99
CA SER A 73 -5.92 1.26 -0.30
C SER A 73 -5.54 1.50 1.15
N VAL A 74 -5.76 2.72 1.63
CA VAL A 74 -5.76 3.06 3.05
C VAL A 74 -7.20 3.09 3.51
N TRP A 75 -7.63 1.94 4.05
CA TRP A 75 -9.00 1.64 4.42
C TRP A 75 -9.27 2.10 5.85
N SER A 76 -10.07 3.17 5.99
CA SER A 76 -10.59 3.67 7.26
C SER A 76 -12.06 3.29 7.47
N ALA A 77 -12.63 3.61 8.63
CA ALA A 77 -14.07 3.48 8.87
C ALA A 77 -14.90 4.37 7.92
N LYS A 78 -16.18 4.05 7.71
CA LYS A 78 -17.09 4.77 6.79
C LYS A 78 -17.19 6.28 7.05
N ASN A 79 -17.08 6.69 8.31
CA ASN A 79 -17.14 8.08 8.76
C ASN A 79 -15.76 8.75 8.89
N GLN A 80 -14.70 8.12 8.37
CA GLN A 80 -13.34 8.63 8.41
C GLN A 80 -12.76 8.75 7.00
N GLN A 81 -11.87 9.71 6.80
CA GLN A 81 -11.21 9.90 5.50
C GLN A 81 -10.35 8.68 5.15
N SER A 82 -10.46 8.23 3.91
CA SER A 82 -9.63 7.17 3.32
C SER A 82 -8.79 7.75 2.18
N ALA A 83 -7.87 6.94 1.64
CA ALA A 83 -7.05 7.33 0.50
C ALA A 83 -6.63 6.12 -0.33
N ILE A 84 -6.17 6.39 -1.56
CA ILE A 84 -5.32 5.46 -2.31
C ILE A 84 -3.92 6.08 -2.39
N VAL A 85 -2.90 5.33 -1.99
CA VAL A 85 -1.50 5.76 -2.09
C VAL A 85 -0.86 5.06 -3.27
N ILE A 86 -0.21 5.84 -4.13
CA ILE A 86 0.54 5.36 -5.30
C ILE A 86 2.02 5.46 -4.98
N VAL A 87 2.73 4.36 -5.14
CA VAL A 87 4.17 4.25 -4.94
C VAL A 87 4.84 4.00 -6.28
N ASP A 88 5.93 4.71 -6.54
CA ASP A 88 6.81 4.44 -7.65
C ASP A 88 7.58 3.13 -7.38
N ASP A 89 7.38 2.12 -8.24
CA ASP A 89 7.89 0.77 -8.00
C ASP A 89 9.44 0.74 -7.98
N LYS A 90 10.07 1.47 -8.89
CA LYS A 90 11.55 1.47 -9.03
C LYS A 90 12.24 2.10 -7.82
N THR A 91 11.71 3.20 -7.33
CA THR A 91 12.33 3.97 -6.25
C THR A 91 11.77 3.65 -4.87
N ARG A 92 10.63 2.96 -4.80
CA ARG A 92 9.88 2.67 -3.57
C ARG A 92 9.47 3.95 -2.81
N LYS A 93 9.27 5.05 -3.53
CA LYS A 93 8.90 6.36 -2.96
C LYS A 93 7.44 6.69 -3.24
N LEU A 94 6.87 7.51 -2.37
CA LEU A 94 5.56 8.11 -2.59
C LEU A 94 5.53 8.85 -3.93
N LYS A 95 4.58 8.48 -4.78
CA LYS A 95 4.35 9.12 -6.08
C LYS A 95 3.13 10.05 -6.04
N ALA A 96 2.02 9.57 -5.48
CA ALA A 96 0.80 10.34 -5.35
C ALA A 96 -0.11 9.82 -4.23
N VAL A 97 -1.05 10.66 -3.79
CA VAL A 97 -2.13 10.29 -2.87
C VAL A 97 -3.45 10.75 -3.46
N ILE A 98 -4.37 9.82 -3.68
CA ILE A 98 -5.74 10.10 -4.12
C ILE A 98 -6.62 10.20 -2.89
N LYS A 99 -7.27 11.35 -2.72
CA LYS A 99 -8.32 11.62 -1.73
C LYS A 99 -9.49 12.23 -2.44
N ASP A 100 -10.70 11.77 -2.11
CA ASP A 100 -11.94 12.33 -2.63
C ASP A 100 -13.05 12.10 -1.60
N PRO A 101 -13.99 13.04 -1.38
CA PRO A 101 -15.14 12.84 -0.50
C PRO A 101 -15.99 11.61 -0.88
N GLN A 102 -16.00 11.20 -2.15
CA GLN A 102 -16.69 10.01 -2.65
C GLN A 102 -15.89 8.71 -2.47
N LEU A 103 -14.60 8.80 -2.12
CA LEU A 103 -13.73 7.64 -1.86
C LEU A 103 -13.98 7.07 -0.46
N ILE A 104 -15.16 6.45 -0.29
CA ILE A 104 -15.61 5.89 0.98
C ILE A 104 -15.16 4.43 1.07
N THR A 105 -14.38 4.09 2.10
CA THR A 105 -13.95 2.71 2.41
C THR A 105 -13.35 1.95 1.21
N PRO A 106 -12.33 2.50 0.51
CA PRO A 106 -11.69 1.82 -0.61
C PRO A 106 -11.03 0.52 -0.14
N THR A 107 -11.25 -0.57 -0.87
CA THR A 107 -10.70 -1.90 -0.55
C THR A 107 -10.04 -2.51 -1.79
N GLY A 108 -10.78 -3.29 -2.58
CA GLY A 108 -10.30 -3.89 -3.82
C GLY A 108 -10.06 -2.86 -4.93
N LYS A 109 -8.96 -3.03 -5.65
CA LYS A 109 -8.55 -2.26 -6.83
C LYS A 109 -8.24 -3.26 -7.95
N PHE A 110 -8.63 -2.95 -9.19
CA PHE A 110 -8.44 -3.80 -10.35
C PHE A 110 -8.01 -2.93 -11.54
N ASN A 111 -6.85 -3.26 -12.14
CA ASN A 111 -6.35 -2.58 -13.34
C ASN A 111 -6.86 -3.23 -14.63
#